data_AF-A0A2K8X448-F1
#
_entry.id   AF-A0A2K8X448-F1
#
_cell.length_a   1.000
_cell.length_b   1.000
_cell.length_c   1.000
_cell.angle_alpha   90.00
_cell.angle_beta   90.00
_cell.angle_gamma   90.00
#
_symmetry.space_group_name_H-M   'P 1'
#
loop_
_entity.id
_entity.type
_entity.pdbx_description
1 polymer ?
#
loop_
_entity_poly.entity_id
_entity_poly.type
_entity_poly.pdbx_seq_one_letter_code
_entity_poly.pdbx_strand_id
1 'polypeptide(L)' 'MLYQLLGYIILRLRYPNTEEHKKILEEKYQGLYSDVALQPILKIVGFVFIIALTAMLIGVIYAAFTNDRAVL' A
#
# COMPACT_ATOMS: atom_id res chain seq x y z
N MET A 1 -9.13 16.72 5.32
CA MET A 1 -10.55 16.47 5.65
C MET A 1 -11.13 15.21 5.00
N LEU A 2 -11.07 15.02 3.67
CA LEU A 2 -11.67 13.84 3.03
C LEU A 2 -11.12 12.49 3.57
N TYR A 3 -9.79 12.40 3.74
CA TYR A 3 -9.13 11.21 4.30
C TYR A 3 -9.48 10.92 5.76
N GLN A 4 -9.71 11.97 6.57
CA GLN A 4 -10.19 11.80 7.94
C GLN A 4 -11.62 11.26 7.97
N LEU A 5 -12.48 11.76 7.07
CA LEU A 5 -13.86 11.30 6.94
C LEU A 5 -13.91 9.83 6.48
N LEU A 6 -13.14 9.49 5.45
CA LEU A 6 -13.01 8.12 4.95
C LEU A 6 -12.44 7.18 6.02
N GLY A 7 -11.38 7.60 6.71
CA GLY A 7 -10.80 6.84 7.81
C GLY A 7 -11.81 6.58 8.93
N TYR A 8 -12.59 7.60 9.31
CA TYR A 8 -13.65 7.46 10.31
C TYR A 8 -14.74 6.47 9.86
N ILE A 9 -15.21 6.58 8.62
CA ILE A 9 -16.24 5.67 8.06
C ILE A 9 -15.71 4.23 8.01
N ILE A 10 -14.49 4.02 7.52
CA ILE A 10 -13.85 2.70 7.44
C ILE A 10 -13.69 2.09 8.82
N LEU A 11 -13.22 2.87 9.80
CA LEU A 11 -13.03 2.39 11.16
C LEU A 11 -14.36 2.06 11.84
N ARG A 12 -15.39 2.89 11.63
CA ARG A 12 -16.75 2.69 12.19
C ARG A 12 -17.47 1.50 11.56
N LEU A 13 -17.26 1.23 10.28
CA LEU A 13 -17.78 0.04 9.60
C LEU A 13 -17.11 -1.25 10.08
N ARG A 14 -15.79 -1.19 10.32
CA ARG A 14 -15.01 -2.37 10.74
C ARG A 14 -15.12 -2.66 12.24
N TYR A 15 -15.27 -1.62 13.04
CA TYR A 15 -15.37 -1.68 14.50
C TYR A 15 -16.55 -0.79 14.95
N PRO A 16 -17.77 -1.34 14.98
CA PRO A 16 -18.96 -0.60 15.37
C PRO A 16 -19.00 -0.28 16.87
N ASN A 17 -18.27 -1.04 17.70
CA ASN A 17 -18.14 -0.76 19.13
C ASN A 17 -17.21 0.45 19.37
N THR A 18 -17.71 1.47 20.05
CA THR A 18 -17.02 2.74 20.30
C THR A 18 -15.76 2.61 21.16
N GLU A 19 -15.70 1.63 22.05
CA GLU A 19 -14.53 1.37 22.90
C GLU A 19 -13.37 0.77 22.07
N GLU A 20 -13.67 -0.28 21.29
CA GLU A 20 -12.70 -0.88 20.36
C GLU A 20 -12.28 0.11 19.26
N HIS A 21 -13.20 0.94 18.80
CA HIS A 21 -12.93 1.99 17.82
C HIS A 21 -11.82 2.93 18.28
N LYS A 22 -11.96 3.51 19.48
CA LYS A 22 -10.94 4.42 20.05
C LYS A 22 -9.63 3.70 20.31
N LYS A 23 -9.70 2.50 20.90
CA LYS A 23 -8.52 1.70 21.19
C LYS A 23 -7.70 1.39 19.94
N ILE A 24 -8.35 0.94 18.86
CA ILE A 24 -7.67 0.63 17.61
C ILE A 24 -7.15 1.89 16.91
N LEU A 25 -7.88 3.00 16.97
CA LEU A 25 -7.40 4.26 16.41
C LEU A 25 -6.11 4.72 17.11
N GLU A 26 -6.04 4.65 18.44
CA GLU A 26 -4.88 5.07 19.22
C GLU A 26 -3.71 4.09 19.08
N GLU A 27 -3.95 2.77 19.23
CA GLU A 27 -2.89 1.75 19.20
C GLU A 27 -2.29 1.54 17.80
N LYS A 28 -3.12 1.54 16.74
CA LYS A 28 -2.65 1.21 15.38
C LYS A 28 -2.45 2.40 14.47
N TYR A 29 -3.13 3.50 14.72
CA TYR A 29 -3.16 4.65 13.82
C TYR A 29 -2.82 5.97 14.53
N GLN A 30 -2.25 5.91 15.75
CA GLN A 30 -1.78 7.07 16.51
C GLN A 30 -2.83 8.17 16.73
N GLY A 31 -4.12 7.80 16.77
CA GLY A 31 -5.22 8.76 16.88
C GLY A 31 -5.60 9.43 15.54
N LEU A 32 -4.93 9.12 14.44
CA LEU A 32 -5.10 9.78 13.14
C LEU A 32 -5.95 8.95 12.19
N TYR A 33 -7.17 9.41 11.93
CA TYR A 33 -8.05 8.80 10.93
C TYR A 33 -7.48 8.84 9.50
N SER A 34 -6.60 9.79 9.18
CA SER A 34 -5.91 9.83 7.89
C SER A 34 -5.13 8.56 7.60
N ASP A 35 -4.50 7.97 8.62
CA ASP A 35 -3.59 6.84 8.48
C ASP A 35 -4.35 5.54 8.25
N VAL A 36 -5.57 5.46 8.78
CA VAL A 36 -6.54 4.40 8.51
C VAL A 36 -6.86 4.32 7.02
N ALA A 37 -7.05 5.48 6.38
CA ALA A 37 -7.34 5.57 4.95
C ALA A 37 -6.08 5.40 4.09
N LEU A 38 -4.92 5.88 4.57
CA LEU A 38 -3.65 5.80 3.83
C LEU A 38 -3.07 4.39 3.76
N GLN A 39 -3.19 3.59 4.83
CA GLN A 39 -2.64 2.24 4.89
C GLN A 39 -3.02 1.34 3.70
N PRO A 40 -4.31 1.19 3.32
CA PRO A 40 -4.67 0.38 2.17
C PRO A 40 -4.15 0.96 0.85
N ILE A 41 -4.12 2.29 0.71
CA ILE A 41 -3.59 2.96 -0.50
C ILE A 41 -2.09 2.69 -0.64
N LEU A 42 -1.33 2.87 0.44
CA LEU A 42 0.11 2.59 0.49
C LEU A 42 0.42 1.12 0.17
N LYS A 43 -0.40 0.18 0.65
CA LYS A 43 -0.25 -1.24 0.31
C LYS A 43 -0.43 -1.51 -1.18
N ILE A 44 -1.46 -0.93 -1.80
CA ILE A 44 -1.71 -1.10 -3.25
C ILE A 44 -0.58 -0.47 -4.06
N VAL A 45 -0.19 0.76 -3.72
CA VAL A 45 0.91 1.47 -4.40
C VAL A 45 2.22 0.68 -4.28
N GLY A 46 2.55 0.20 -3.07
CA GLY A 46 3.74 -0.61 -2.84
C GLY A 46 3.73 -1.91 -3.63
N PHE A 47 2.59 -2.58 -3.72
CA PHE A 47 2.44 -3.81 -4.51
C PHE A 47 2.65 -3.56 -6.02
N VAL A 48 2.03 -2.51 -6.57
CA VAL A 48 2.22 -2.11 -7.98
C VAL A 48 3.68 -1.77 -8.26
N PHE A 49 4.33 -1.06 -7.33
CA PHE A 49 5.74 -0.69 -7.44
C PHE A 49 6.66 -1.92 -7.49
N ILE A 50 6.42 -2.92 -6.64
CA ILE A 50 7.19 -4.18 -6.66
C ILE A 50 7.03 -4.93 -7.99
N ILE A 51 5.81 -4.96 -8.54
CA ILE A 51 5.55 -5.58 -9.85
C ILE A 51 6.35 -4.85 -10.93
N ALA A 52 6.31 -3.52 -10.95
CA ALA A 52 7.04 -2.72 -11.93
C ALA A 52 8.55 -2.96 -11.84
N LEU A 53 9.11 -3.00 -10.63
CA LEU A 53 10.53 -3.32 -10.41
C LEU A 53 10.88 -4.73 -10.89
N THR A 54 10.02 -5.71 -10.62
CA THR A 54 10.23 -7.10 -11.06
C THR A 54 10.22 -7.20 -12.59
N ALA A 55 9.27 -6.53 -13.24
CA ALA A 55 9.19 -6.48 -14.70
C ALA A 55 10.44 -5.80 -15.31
N MET A 56 10.90 -4.71 -14.70
CA MET A 56 12.12 -4.02 -15.12
C MET A 56 13.36 -4.91 -14.96
N LEU A 57 13.48 -5.63 -13.84
CA LEU A 57 14.57 -6.56 -13.60
C LEU A 57 14.60 -7.68 -14.65
N ILE A 58 13.44 -8.28 -14.94
CA ILE A 58 13.31 -9.30 -16.00
C ILE A 58 13.73 -8.70 -17.35
N GLY A 59 13.30 -7.47 -17.65
CA GLY A 59 13.68 -6.77 -18.88
C GLY A 59 15.18 -6.54 -19.01
N VAL A 60 15.85 -6.12 -17.93
CA VAL A 60 17.31 -5.93 -17.90
C VAL A 60 18.04 -7.25 -18.10
N ILE A 61 17.61 -8.31 -17.40
CA ILE A 61 18.17 -9.66 -17.55
C ILE A 61 18.01 -10.13 -19.00
N TYR A 62 16.81 -10.02 -19.55
CA TYR A 62 16.53 -10.40 -20.94
C TYR A 62 17.39 -9.62 -21.94
N ALA A 63 17.50 -8.30 -21.78
CA ALA A 63 18.32 -7.46 -22.64
C ALA A 63 19.81 -7.85 -22.59
N ALA A 64 20.34 -8.16 -21.41
CA ALA A 64 21.72 -8.60 -21.24
C ALA A 64 21.99 -9.90 -22.02
N PHE A 65 21.13 -10.92 -21.86
CA PHE A 65 21.31 -12.21 -22.54
C PHE A 65 21.01 -12.17 -24.04
N THR A 66 20.15 -11.25 -24.49
CA THR A 66 19.80 -11.14 -25.93
C THR A 66 20.88 -10.39 -26.70
N ASN A 67 21.51 -9.38 -26.10
CA ASN A 67 22.65 -8.69 -26.73
C ASN A 67 23.90 -9.56 -26.79
N ASP A 68 24.16 -10.40 -25.78
CA ASP A 68 25.30 -11.35 -25.82
C ASP A 68 25.17 -12.40 -26.94
N ARG A 69 23.94 -12.80 -27.29
CA ARG A 69 23.71 -13.72 -28.42
C ARG A 69 23.80 -13.07 -29.80
N ALA A 70 23.71 -11.74 -29.90
CA ALA A 70 23.77 -11.01 -31.16
C ALA A 70 25.21 -10.67 -31.59
N VAL A 71 26.19 -10.83 -30.68
CA VAL A 71 27.61 -10.50 -30.90
C VAL A 71 28.48 -11.74 -31.20
N LEU A 72 27.93 -12.95 -31.02
CA LEU A 72 28.53 -14.24 -31.42
C LEU A 72 27.97 -14.72 -32.75
#